data_AF-A0A932WUL6-F1
#
_entry.id   AF-A0A932WUL6-F1
#
_cell.length_a   1.000
_cell.length_b   1.000
_cell.length_c   1.000
_cell.angle_alpha   90.00
_cell.angle_beta   90.00
_cell.angle_gamma   90.00
#
_symmetry.space_group_name_H-M   'P 1'
#
loop_
_entity.id
_entity.type
_entity.pdbx_description
1 polymer ?
#
loop_
_entity_poly.entity_id
_entity_poly.type
_entity_poly.pdbx_seq_one_letter_code
_entity_poly.pdbx_strand_id
1 'polypeptide(L)'
;MRSLVRNFWCDEKGVIISAELVLVMTICVIGVTVGLSEVAHAVVQELNDVGDAIGSLNQSFGFSGFHGMKGVGGWGGGWGGGFGWGGMGVKAWTPGSAFIDFADTCDNNQCTIACDFPTPEAVPVVVW
;
A
#
# COMPACT_ATOMS: atom_id res chain seq x y z
N MET A 1 46.15 56.89 -25.07
CA MET A 1 44.97 56.28 -25.74
C MET A 1 45.25 54.92 -26.38
N ARG A 2 46.42 54.67 -26.99
CA ARG A 2 46.74 53.37 -27.63
C ARG A 2 46.77 52.15 -26.70
N SER A 3 47.12 52.30 -25.41
CA SER A 3 47.18 51.15 -24.47
C SER A 3 45.81 50.68 -24.00
N LEU A 4 44.85 51.59 -23.80
CA LEU A 4 43.48 51.24 -23.39
C LEU A 4 42.74 50.46 -24.48
N VAL A 5 42.86 50.86 -25.75
CA VAL A 5 42.24 50.16 -26.87
C VAL A 5 42.85 48.78 -27.07
N ARG A 6 44.17 48.62 -26.85
CA ARG A 6 44.86 47.32 -26.94
C ARG A 6 44.48 46.39 -25.79
N ASN A 7 44.25 46.92 -24.59
CA ASN A 7 43.80 46.13 -23.44
C ASN A 7 42.37 45.62 -23.63
N PHE A 8 41.45 46.43 -24.18
CA PHE A 8 40.11 45.97 -24.53
C PHE A 8 40.10 44.93 -25.65
N TRP A 9 41.01 45.04 -26.62
CA TRP A 9 41.07 44.11 -27.74
C TRP A 9 41.70 42.75 -27.39
N CYS A 10 42.53 42.70 -26.35
CA CYS A 10 43.11 41.48 -25.80
C CYS A 10 42.37 40.94 -24.55
N ASP A 11 41.22 41.53 -24.20
CA ASP A 11 40.38 41.06 -23.09
C ASP A 11 39.31 40.08 -23.60
N GLU A 12 39.75 38.87 -23.95
CA GLU A 12 38.88 37.77 -24.40
C GLU A 12 38.35 36.94 -23.24
N LYS A 13 38.64 37.33 -21.98
CA LYS A 13 38.38 36.51 -20.80
C LYS A 13 36.91 36.46 -20.36
N GLY A 14 36.04 37.31 -20.92
CA GLY A 14 34.63 37.40 -20.50
C GLY A 14 33.57 37.08 -21.57
N VAL A 15 33.89 37.28 -22.86
CA VAL A 15 32.88 37.17 -23.94
C VAL A 15 32.58 35.72 -24.32
N ILE A 16 33.59 34.85 -24.23
CA ILE A 16 33.45 33.41 -24.54
C ILE A 16 32.67 32.69 -23.42
N ILE A 17 32.95 32.99 -22.15
CA ILE A 17 32.36 32.30 -20.98
C ILE A 17 30.85 32.53 -20.80
N SER A 18 30.26 33.59 -21.35
CA SER A 18 28.85 33.93 -21.02
C SER A 18 27.82 33.35 -21.99
N ALA A 19 28.08 33.33 -23.30
CA ALA A 19 27.08 32.89 -24.28
C ALA A 19 27.01 31.36 -24.39
N GLU A 20 28.17 30.68 -24.40
CA GLU A 20 28.25 29.24 -24.55
C GLU A 20 27.75 28.49 -23.29
N LEU A 21 28.00 29.04 -22.10
CA LEU A 21 27.58 28.44 -20.84
C LEU A 21 26.07 28.60 -20.63
N VAL A 22 25.48 29.71 -21.08
CA VAL A 22 24.02 29.88 -21.14
C VAL A 22 23.39 28.88 -22.09
N LEU A 23 23.99 28.65 -23.27
CA LEU A 23 23.48 27.67 -24.24
C LEU A 23 23.54 26.22 -23.70
N VAL A 24 24.62 25.84 -23.01
CA VAL A 24 24.70 24.53 -22.35
C VAL A 24 23.70 24.41 -21.21
N MET A 25 23.52 25.47 -20.40
CA MET A 25 22.60 25.44 -19.26
C MET A 25 21.14 25.30 -19.72
N THR A 26 20.72 25.98 -20.79
CA THR A 26 19.34 25.86 -21.28
C THR A 26 19.03 24.47 -21.83
N ILE A 27 19.97 23.84 -22.55
CA ILE A 27 19.82 22.46 -23.01
C ILE A 27 19.75 21.50 -21.81
N CYS A 28 20.57 21.73 -20.79
CA CYS A 28 20.56 20.93 -19.56
C CYS A 28 19.22 21.05 -18.81
N VAL A 29 18.69 22.27 -18.66
CA VAL A 29 17.39 22.49 -17.99
C VAL A 29 16.26 21.79 -18.75
N ILE A 30 16.21 21.91 -20.08
CA ILE A 30 15.18 21.25 -20.89
C ILE A 30 15.32 19.72 -20.80
N GLY A 31 16.55 19.20 -20.84
CA GLY A 31 16.83 17.78 -20.71
C GLY A 31 16.42 17.20 -19.35
N VAL A 32 16.72 17.90 -18.25
CA VAL A 32 16.30 17.49 -16.90
C VAL A 32 14.79 17.59 -16.74
N THR A 33 14.14 18.61 -17.32
CA THR A 33 12.68 18.77 -17.21
C THR A 33 11.95 17.59 -17.87
N VAL A 34 12.33 17.22 -19.09
CA VAL A 34 11.72 16.08 -19.79
C VAL A 34 12.14 14.76 -19.14
N GLY A 35 13.42 14.62 -18.75
CA GLY A 35 13.91 13.42 -18.09
C GLY A 35 13.20 13.13 -16.77
N LEU A 36 12.94 14.15 -15.95
CA LEU A 36 12.23 13.99 -14.68
C LEU A 36 10.75 13.63 -14.88
N SER A 37 10.12 14.17 -15.93
CA SER A 37 8.75 13.80 -16.33
C SER A 37 8.64 12.31 -16.63
N GLU A 38 9.53 11.79 -17.47
CA GLU A 38 9.50 10.36 -17.84
C GLU A 38 9.85 9.45 -16.66
N VAL A 39 10.78 9.85 -15.79
CA VAL A 39 11.07 9.12 -14.55
C VAL A 39 9.84 9.06 -13.64
N ALA A 40 9.11 10.17 -13.49
CA ALA A 40 7.89 10.19 -12.70
C ALA A 40 6.83 9.23 -13.27
N HIS A 41 6.61 9.24 -14.59
CA HIS A 41 5.68 8.32 -15.24
C HIS A 41 6.10 6.85 -15.09
N ALA A 42 7.38 6.55 -15.28
CA ALA A 42 7.91 5.19 -15.13
C ALA A 42 7.74 4.69 -13.69
N VAL A 43 8.09 5.50 -12.68
CA VAL A 43 7.93 5.12 -11.26
C VAL A 43 6.46 4.87 -10.91
N VAL A 44 5.53 5.70 -11.39
CA VAL A 44 4.11 5.50 -11.12
C VAL A 44 3.58 4.22 -11.77
N GLN A 45 4.04 3.87 -12.97
CA GLN A 45 3.69 2.61 -13.63
C GLN A 45 4.21 1.41 -12.83
N GLU A 46 5.48 1.42 -12.42
CA GLU A 46 6.05 0.31 -11.64
C GLU A 46 5.38 0.18 -10.26
N LEU A 47 5.02 1.29 -9.62
CA LEU A 47 4.28 1.25 -8.35
C LEU A 47 2.87 0.70 -8.52
N ASN A 48 2.26 0.90 -9.69
CA ASN A 48 0.97 0.29 -10.00
C ASN A 48 1.11 -1.23 -10.16
N ASP A 49 2.12 -1.70 -10.90
CA ASP A 49 2.40 -3.13 -11.04
C ASP A 49 2.75 -3.80 -9.69
N VAL A 50 3.47 -3.10 -8.80
CA VAL A 50 3.72 -3.57 -7.43
C VAL A 50 2.42 -3.65 -6.61
N GLY A 51 1.51 -2.68 -6.78
CA GLY A 51 0.19 -2.69 -6.14
C GLY A 51 -0.63 -3.91 -6.54
N ASP A 52 -0.72 -4.17 -7.84
CA ASP A 52 -1.44 -5.32 -8.40
C ASP A 52 -0.82 -6.65 -7.92
N ALA A 53 0.52 -6.72 -7.86
CA ALA A 53 1.21 -7.90 -7.34
C ALA A 53 0.85 -8.18 -5.88
N ILE A 54 0.69 -7.14 -5.04
CA ILE A 54 0.28 -7.29 -3.64
C ILE A 54 -1.20 -7.67 -3.54
N GLY A 55 -2.10 -7.06 -4.32
CA GLY A 55 -3.52 -7.41 -4.37
C GLY A 55 -3.75 -8.86 -4.81
N SER A 56 -2.97 -9.35 -5.77
CA SER A 56 -3.03 -10.73 -6.26
C SER A 56 -2.67 -11.80 -5.20
N LEU A 57 -2.10 -11.39 -4.07
CA LEU A 57 -1.87 -12.30 -2.94
C LEU A 57 -3.19 -12.58 -2.24
N ASN A 58 -3.44 -13.85 -1.94
CA ASN A 58 -4.60 -14.23 -1.14
C ASN A 58 -4.43 -13.70 0.31
N GLN A 59 -5.19 -12.66 0.68
CA GLN A 59 -5.16 -12.08 2.03
C GLN A 59 -6.17 -12.73 2.99
N SER A 60 -6.75 -13.88 2.62
CA SER A 60 -7.66 -14.63 3.48
C SER A 60 -6.92 -15.30 4.63
N PHE A 61 -7.51 -15.26 5.83
CA PHE A 61 -7.00 -15.99 6.99
C PHE A 61 -8.12 -16.71 7.73
N GLY A 62 -7.75 -17.74 8.50
CA GLY A 62 -8.70 -18.42 9.38
C GLY A 62 -8.01 -19.15 10.52
N PHE A 63 -8.60 -19.07 11.71
CA PHE A 63 -8.20 -19.88 12.86
C PHE A 63 -9.42 -20.44 13.59
N SER A 64 -9.29 -21.67 14.08
CA SER A 64 -10.36 -22.37 14.80
C SER A 64 -10.49 -21.88 16.24
N GLY A 65 -11.71 -21.84 16.74
CA GLY A 65 -12.02 -21.68 18.16
C GLY A 65 -11.79 -22.96 18.98
N PHE A 66 -11.91 -22.86 20.30
CA PHE A 66 -11.78 -24.00 21.21
C PHE A 66 -13.05 -24.22 22.02
N HIS A 67 -13.50 -25.48 22.08
CA HIS A 67 -14.68 -25.88 22.84
C HIS A 67 -14.25 -26.90 23.90
N GLY A 68 -14.37 -26.53 25.17
CA GLY A 68 -14.21 -27.44 26.29
C GLY A 68 -15.53 -28.10 26.61
N MET A 69 -15.60 -29.43 26.52
CA MET A 69 -16.75 -30.20 26.98
C MET A 69 -16.48 -30.74 28.39
N LYS A 70 -17.52 -30.82 29.22
CA LYS A 70 -17.49 -31.48 30.54
C LYS A 70 -18.73 -32.36 30.66
N GLY A 71 -18.55 -33.56 31.22
CA GLY A 71 -19.68 -34.40 31.61
C GLY A 71 -20.51 -33.71 32.70
N VAL A 72 -21.81 -33.58 32.47
CA VAL A 72 -22.76 -33.02 33.43
C VAL A 72 -23.23 -34.16 34.32
N GLY A 73 -22.46 -34.43 35.39
CA GLY A 73 -22.95 -35.18 36.54
C GLY A 73 -23.89 -34.30 37.34
N GLY A 74 -25.08 -34.81 37.69
CA GLY A 74 -26.09 -34.05 38.43
C GLY A 74 -25.63 -33.54 39.81
N TRP A 75 -26.29 -32.46 40.25
CA TRP A 75 -26.12 -31.64 41.47
C TRP A 75 -25.01 -30.56 41.45
N GLY A 76 -25.34 -29.42 40.78
CA GLY A 76 -25.11 -28.04 41.25
C GLY A 76 -23.75 -27.37 41.07
N GLY A 77 -23.68 -26.32 40.22
CA GLY A 77 -22.75 -25.18 40.38
C GLY A 77 -22.18 -24.55 39.09
N GLY A 78 -22.71 -23.38 38.70
CA GLY A 78 -22.04 -22.38 37.86
C GLY A 78 -22.51 -22.26 36.39
N TRP A 79 -23.10 -21.10 36.05
CA TRP A 79 -23.46 -20.54 34.73
C TRP A 79 -23.37 -21.45 33.50
N GLY A 80 -24.53 -21.95 33.04
CA GLY A 80 -24.71 -22.52 31.69
C GLY A 80 -24.91 -24.04 31.57
N GLY A 81 -25.94 -24.60 32.22
CA GLY A 81 -26.64 -25.82 31.73
C GLY A 81 -26.59 -27.08 32.61
N GLY A 82 -27.77 -27.52 33.10
CA GLY A 82 -28.09 -28.94 33.34
C GLY A 82 -28.81 -29.30 34.64
N PHE A 83 -30.15 -29.36 34.62
CA PHE A 83 -30.96 -30.14 35.58
C PHE A 83 -31.33 -31.49 34.94
N GLY A 84 -30.45 -32.50 34.97
CA GLY A 84 -30.75 -33.83 34.40
C GLY A 84 -29.59 -34.83 34.45
N TRP A 85 -29.92 -36.13 34.43
CA TRP A 85 -28.97 -37.24 34.47
C TRP A 85 -28.29 -37.45 33.10
N GLY A 86 -26.96 -37.28 33.03
CA GLY A 86 -26.10 -37.89 32.00
C GLY A 86 -26.00 -37.16 30.64
N GLY A 87 -25.69 -35.86 30.62
CA GLY A 87 -25.42 -35.09 29.38
C GLY A 87 -23.99 -34.55 29.28
N MET A 88 -23.55 -34.11 28.09
CA MET A 88 -22.32 -33.31 27.90
C MET A 88 -22.68 -31.81 27.86
N GLY A 89 -21.98 -30.99 28.65
CA GLY A 89 -22.16 -29.54 28.71
C GLY A 89 -20.90 -28.81 28.23
N VAL A 90 -21.06 -27.61 27.68
CA VAL A 90 -19.94 -26.76 27.25
C VAL A 90 -19.39 -26.03 28.48
N LYS A 91 -18.18 -26.39 28.93
CA LYS A 91 -17.50 -25.74 30.08
C LYS A 91 -16.75 -24.46 29.71
N ALA A 92 -16.35 -24.34 28.45
CA ALA A 92 -15.61 -23.20 27.93
C ALA A 92 -15.78 -23.16 26.41
N TRP A 93 -15.90 -21.96 25.87
CA TRP A 93 -16.05 -21.73 24.44
C TRP A 93 -15.28 -20.47 24.06
N THR A 94 -14.40 -20.59 23.07
CA THR A 94 -13.79 -19.44 22.39
C THR A 94 -14.14 -19.52 20.91
N PRO A 95 -14.76 -18.48 20.33
CA PRO A 95 -14.99 -18.44 18.89
C PRO A 95 -13.67 -18.36 18.13
N GLY A 96 -13.61 -19.01 16.97
CA GLY A 96 -12.57 -18.74 15.97
C GLY A 96 -12.92 -17.49 15.16
N SER A 97 -12.04 -17.12 14.22
CA SER A 97 -12.41 -16.18 13.18
C SER A 97 -11.82 -16.58 11.84
N ALA A 98 -12.49 -16.14 10.77
CA ALA A 98 -12.01 -16.27 9.42
C ALA A 98 -12.37 -14.99 8.65
N PHE A 99 -11.50 -14.64 7.72
CA PHE A 99 -11.69 -13.57 6.76
C PHE A 99 -11.41 -14.16 5.37
N ILE A 100 -12.35 -13.95 4.45
CA ILE A 100 -12.22 -14.34 3.06
C ILE A 100 -12.08 -13.05 2.28
N ASP A 101 -10.91 -12.90 1.68
CA ASP A 101 -10.59 -11.81 0.78
C ASP A 101 -11.47 -11.90 -0.48
N PHE A 102 -12.03 -10.77 -0.90
CA PHE A 102 -12.96 -10.70 -2.03
C PHE A 102 -12.37 -9.86 -3.13
N ALA A 103 -12.40 -10.39 -4.35
CA ALA A 103 -11.83 -9.71 -5.51
C ALA A 103 -12.43 -8.32 -5.69
N ASP A 104 -11.61 -7.28 -5.58
CA ASP A 104 -12.05 -5.89 -5.67
C ASP A 104 -11.45 -5.16 -6.89
N THR A 105 -11.56 -3.83 -6.91
CA THR A 105 -11.09 -3.00 -8.04
C THR A 105 -9.56 -3.01 -8.14
N CYS A 106 -8.84 -3.34 -7.05
CA CYS A 106 -7.39 -3.43 -6.99
C CYS A 106 -6.85 -4.78 -7.50
N ASP A 107 -7.70 -5.79 -7.71
CA ASP A 107 -7.29 -7.13 -8.18
C ASP A 107 -7.40 -7.35 -9.70
N ASN A 108 -8.12 -6.45 -10.40
CA ASN A 108 -8.44 -6.59 -11.81
C ASN A 108 -7.59 -5.70 -12.73
N ASN A 109 -6.34 -5.44 -12.34
CA ASN A 109 -5.35 -4.72 -13.16
C ASN A 109 -5.90 -3.37 -13.68
N GLN A 110 -6.64 -2.64 -12.84
CA GLN A 110 -7.17 -1.32 -13.19
C GLN A 110 -6.07 -0.32 -12.84
N CYS A 111 -5.33 0.12 -13.86
CA CYS A 111 -4.06 0.86 -13.79
C CYS A 111 -4.09 2.25 -13.12
N THR A 112 -4.69 2.38 -11.93
CA THR A 112 -4.82 3.64 -11.20
C THR A 112 -4.47 3.39 -9.74
N ILE A 113 -3.45 4.11 -9.25
CA ILE A 113 -3.05 4.11 -7.83
C ILE A 113 -4.19 4.54 -6.87
N ALA A 114 -5.29 5.03 -7.42
CA ALA A 114 -6.52 5.34 -6.71
C ALA A 114 -7.36 4.07 -6.54
N CYS A 115 -7.00 3.23 -5.58
CA CYS A 115 -7.98 2.35 -4.94
C CYS A 115 -8.87 3.22 -4.04
N ASP A 116 -10.19 3.12 -4.23
CA ASP A 116 -11.20 3.89 -3.51
C ASP A 116 -11.22 3.53 -2.01
N PHE A 117 -11.95 4.31 -1.20
CA PHE A 117 -12.00 4.10 0.26
C PHE A 117 -12.41 2.67 0.62
N PRO A 118 -11.82 2.05 1.67
CA PRO A 118 -12.13 0.68 2.06
C PRO A 118 -13.63 0.51 2.30
N THR A 119 -14.29 -0.30 1.48
CA THR A 119 -15.65 -0.73 1.73
C THR A 119 -15.65 -1.76 2.87
N PRO A 120 -16.54 -1.67 3.87
CA PRO A 120 -16.58 -2.63 4.94
C PRO A 120 -16.90 -4.04 4.43
N GLU A 121 -15.90 -4.93 4.39
CA GLU A 121 -16.00 -6.30 3.84
C GLU A 121 -16.65 -7.31 4.79
N ALA A 122 -17.16 -6.87 5.94
CA ALA A 122 -17.91 -7.73 6.85
C ALA A 122 -19.37 -7.29 6.91
N VAL A 123 -20.26 -8.05 6.26
CA VAL A 123 -21.64 -8.12 6.72
C VAL A 123 -21.57 -8.60 8.18
N PRO A 124 -22.17 -7.87 9.15
CA PRO A 124 -22.25 -8.39 10.51
C PRO A 124 -23.01 -9.72 10.42
N VAL A 125 -22.36 -10.81 10.85
CA VAL A 125 -23.05 -12.07 11.08
C VAL A 125 -24.07 -11.78 12.18
N VAL A 126 -25.29 -11.44 11.78
CA VAL A 126 -26.43 -11.32 12.67
C VAL A 126 -26.79 -12.74 13.05
N VAL A 127 -26.19 -13.23 14.13
CA VAL A 127 -26.62 -14.47 14.77
C VAL A 127 -27.92 -14.13 15.50
N TRP A 128 -29.05 -14.52 14.91
CA TRP A 128 -30.34 -14.59 15.58
C TRP A 128 -30.42 -15.87 16.42
#